data_AF-A0A1H8D0P1-F1
#
_entry.id   AF-A0A1H8D0P1-F1
#
_cell.length_a   1.000
_cell.length_b   1.000
_cell.length_c   1.000
_cell.angle_alpha   90.00
_cell.angle_beta   90.00
_cell.angle_gamma   90.00
#
_symmetry.space_group_name_H-M   'P 1'
#
loop_
_entity.id
_entity.type
_entity.pdbx_description
1 polymer ?
#
loop_
_entity_poly.entity_id
_entity_poly.type
_entity_poly.pdbx_seq_one_letter_code
_entity_poly.pdbx_strand_id
1 'polypeptide(L)'
;MELNDWLAIIGALGGLEAIKWIVNFYVNRKTNARKEDASADAMESENERKQIAWLEERIAQRDAKIDTIYVELRQEQAAHLDEIHKRHGIELKLKEAEAKRCDVHRCDRRQPPSDY
;
A
#
# COMPACT_ATOMS: atom_id res chain seq x y z
N MET A 1 -15.02 23.50 -68.62
CA MET A 1 -14.60 24.48 -67.59
C MET A 1 -13.18 24.84 -67.88
N GLU A 2 -12.90 26.13 -68.10
CA GLU A 2 -11.55 26.62 -68.32
C GLU A 2 -10.74 26.59 -67.01
N LEU A 3 -9.40 26.59 -67.14
CA LEU A 3 -8.47 26.70 -66.01
C LEU A 3 -8.79 27.91 -65.11
N ASN A 4 -9.29 28.99 -65.72
CA ASN A 4 -9.72 30.19 -65.02
C ASN A 4 -10.94 29.99 -64.11
N ASP A 5 -11.90 29.14 -64.50
CA ASP A 5 -13.09 28.86 -63.67
C ASP A 5 -12.70 28.10 -62.40
N TRP A 6 -11.75 27.17 -62.51
CA TRP A 6 -11.22 26.40 -61.38
C TRP A 6 -10.42 27.28 -60.41
N LEU A 7 -9.58 28.18 -60.93
CA LEU A 7 -8.82 29.15 -60.14
C LEU A 7 -9.75 30.16 -59.42
N ALA A 8 -10.83 30.58 -60.09
CA ALA A 8 -11.83 31.46 -59.50
C ALA A 8 -12.60 30.78 -58.36
N ILE A 9 -12.94 29.49 -58.50
CA ILE A 9 -13.62 28.71 -57.45
C ILE A 9 -12.70 28.48 -56.24
N ILE A 10 -11.42 28.14 -56.46
CA ILE A 10 -10.42 28.03 -55.38
C ILE A 10 -10.20 29.39 -54.71
N GLY A 11 -10.14 30.47 -55.49
CA GLY A 11 -10.04 31.83 -54.98
C GLY A 11 -11.26 32.24 -54.14
N ALA A 12 -12.47 31.89 -54.57
CA ALA A 12 -13.73 32.23 -53.91
C ALA A 12 -14.01 31.42 -52.63
N LEU A 13 -13.49 30.21 -52.51
CA LEU A 13 -13.72 29.31 -51.37
C LEU A 13 -12.67 29.42 -50.24
N GLY A 14 -11.69 30.32 -50.36
CA GLY A 14 -10.67 30.53 -49.32
C GLY A 14 -9.24 30.22 -49.75
N GLY A 15 -8.93 30.19 -51.05
CA GLY A 15 -7.59 29.87 -51.57
C GLY A 15 -6.47 30.76 -51.01
N LEU A 16 -6.72 32.05 -50.79
CA LEU A 16 -5.74 32.95 -50.15
C LEU A 16 -5.52 32.62 -48.66
N GLU A 17 -6.58 32.24 -47.94
CA GLU A 17 -6.46 31.79 -46.55
C GLU A 17 -5.78 30.42 -46.45
N ALA A 18 -6.07 29.52 -47.39
CA ALA A 18 -5.41 28.23 -47.50
C ALA A 18 -3.91 28.39 -47.79
N ILE A 19 -3.52 29.30 -48.69
CA ILE A 19 -2.10 29.60 -48.96
C ILE A 19 -1.42 30.16 -47.71
N LYS A 20 -2.05 31.12 -47.01
CA LYS A 20 -1.53 31.66 -45.74
C LYS A 20 -1.39 30.56 -44.69
N TRP A 21 -2.35 29.66 -44.59
CA TRP A 21 -2.31 28.51 -43.68
C TRP A 21 -1.16 27.57 -44.02
N ILE A 22 -0.97 27.22 -45.30
CA ILE A 22 0.13 26.36 -45.77
C ILE A 22 1.49 26.99 -45.44
N VAL A 23 1.66 28.29 -45.71
CA VAL A 23 2.90 29.00 -45.40
C VAL A 23 3.15 29.04 -43.89
N ASN A 24 2.15 29.41 -43.09
CA ASN A 24 2.26 29.40 -41.63
C ASN A 24 2.54 28.00 -41.07
N PHE A 25 1.89 26.97 -41.61
CA PHE A 25 2.12 25.58 -41.24
C PHE A 25 3.56 25.17 -41.57
N TYR A 26 4.04 25.46 -42.77
CA TYR A 26 5.40 25.06 -43.19
C TYR A 26 6.48 25.76 -42.36
N VAL A 27 6.31 27.06 -42.09
CA VAL A 27 7.25 27.83 -41.26
C VAL A 27 7.20 27.39 -39.80
N ASN A 28 6.01 27.12 -39.25
CA ASN A 28 5.83 26.74 -37.85
C ASN A 28 5.85 25.23 -37.59
N ARG A 29 6.05 24.36 -38.60
CA ARG A 29 6.00 22.89 -38.41
C ARG A 29 6.97 22.41 -37.33
N LYS A 30 8.18 22.99 -37.29
CA LYS A 30 9.23 22.59 -36.35
C LYS A 30 8.96 23.12 -34.94
N THR A 31 8.38 24.31 -34.82
CA THR A 31 8.00 24.88 -33.52
C THR A 31 6.77 24.20 -32.96
N ASN A 32 5.78 23.87 -33.79
CA ASN A 32 4.61 23.10 -33.39
C ASN A 32 4.99 21.67 -32.97
N ALA A 33 5.86 20.99 -33.73
CA ALA A 33 6.37 19.68 -33.34
C ALA A 33 7.06 19.70 -31.96
N ARG A 34 7.89 20.72 -31.68
CA ARG A 34 8.52 20.88 -30.35
C ARG A 34 7.52 21.17 -29.22
N LYS A 35 6.44 21.90 -29.52
CA LYS A 35 5.38 22.17 -28.54
C LYS A 35 4.60 20.91 -28.22
N GLU A 36 4.27 20.13 -29.25
CA GLU A 36 3.59 18.85 -29.11
C GLU A 36 4.46 17.86 -28.33
N ASP A 37 5.73 17.75 -28.69
CA ASP A 37 6.74 16.93 -27.99
C ASP A 37 6.87 17.34 -26.52
N ALA A 38 7.09 18.63 -26.23
CA ALA A 38 7.13 19.13 -24.85
C ALA A 38 5.82 18.91 -24.08
N SER A 39 4.67 18.94 -24.77
CA SER A 39 3.38 18.64 -24.15
C SER A 39 3.19 17.16 -23.86
N ALA A 40 3.71 16.28 -24.73
CA ALA A 40 3.72 14.83 -24.53
C ALA A 40 4.65 14.47 -23.36
N ASP A 41 5.87 15.00 -23.33
CA ASP A 41 6.83 14.82 -22.24
C ASP A 41 6.27 15.28 -20.89
N ALA A 42 5.58 16.43 -20.88
CA ALA A 42 4.94 16.94 -19.67
C ALA A 42 3.80 16.02 -19.19
N MET A 43 3.00 15.50 -20.12
CA MET A 43 1.91 14.57 -19.80
C MET A 43 2.45 13.22 -19.30
N GLU A 44 3.52 12.71 -19.90
CA GLU A 44 4.21 11.50 -19.44
C GLU A 44 4.76 11.70 -18.02
N SER A 45 5.47 12.80 -17.80
CA SER A 45 6.01 13.17 -16.48
C SER A 45 4.91 13.31 -15.41
N GLU A 46 3.74 13.86 -15.76
CA GLU A 46 2.61 13.97 -14.84
C GLU A 46 2.01 12.59 -14.51
N ASN A 47 1.90 11.71 -15.51
CA ASN A 47 1.42 10.34 -15.30
C ASN A 47 2.38 9.54 -14.42
N GLU A 48 3.69 9.64 -14.64
CA GLU A 48 4.70 9.02 -13.80
C GLU A 48 4.60 9.51 -12.34
N ARG A 49 4.46 10.83 -12.13
CA ARG A 49 4.27 11.40 -10.79
C ARG A 49 3.01 10.86 -10.10
N LYS A 50 1.89 10.74 -10.83
CA LYS A 50 0.66 10.16 -10.30
C LYS A 50 0.83 8.69 -9.93
N GLN A 51 1.55 7.93 -10.77
CA GLN A 51 1.85 6.54 -10.50
C GLN A 51 2.72 6.37 -9.25
N ILE A 52 3.77 7.19 -9.12
CA ILE A 52 4.63 7.22 -7.93
C ILE A 52 3.82 7.55 -6.68
N ALA A 53 3.04 8.64 -6.72
CA ALA A 53 2.21 9.05 -5.58
C ALA A 53 1.22 7.94 -5.15
N TRP A 54 0.60 7.26 -6.11
CA TRP A 54 -0.29 6.12 -5.84
C TRP A 54 0.45 4.93 -5.20
N LEU A 55 1.67 4.65 -5.65
CA LEU A 55 2.50 3.60 -5.07
C LEU A 55 2.95 3.96 -3.65
N GLU A 56 3.39 5.20 -3.42
CA GLU A 56 3.77 5.71 -2.10
C GLU A 56 2.60 5.63 -1.11
N GLU A 57 1.39 6.02 -1.52
CA GLU A 57 0.19 5.91 -0.68
C GLU A 57 -0.09 4.44 -0.30
N ARG A 58 0.01 3.51 -1.26
CA ARG A 58 -0.19 2.08 -0.99
C ARG A 58 0.88 1.48 -0.09
N ILE A 59 2.12 1.95 -0.19
CA ILE A 59 3.21 1.55 0.71
C ILE A 59 2.89 2.04 2.12
N ALA A 60 2.53 3.32 2.29
CA ALA A 60 2.16 3.87 3.59
C ALA A 60 0.96 3.12 4.24
N GLN A 61 -0.05 2.77 3.45
CA GLN A 61 -1.17 1.94 3.92
C GLN A 61 -0.74 0.54 4.38
N ARG A 62 0.23 -0.07 3.68
CA ARG A 62 0.77 -1.38 4.05
C ARG A 62 1.64 -1.30 5.29
N ASP A 63 2.47 -0.27 5.42
CA ASP A 63 3.32 -0.07 6.59
C ASP A 63 2.49 0.13 7.84
N ALA A 64 1.43 0.95 7.79
CA ALA A 64 0.50 1.12 8.90
C ALA A 64 -0.19 -0.20 9.31
N LYS A 65 -0.53 -1.05 8.33
CA LYS A 65 -1.09 -2.38 8.59
C LYS A 65 -0.06 -3.29 9.26
N ILE A 66 1.18 -3.27 8.79
CA ILE A 66 2.29 -4.05 9.34
C ILE A 66 2.53 -3.66 10.80
N ASP A 67 2.59 -2.36 11.10
CA ASP A 67 2.76 -1.83 12.46
C ASP A 67 1.65 -2.32 13.39
N THR A 68 0.41 -2.28 12.92
CA THR A 68 -0.76 -2.77 13.67
C THR A 68 -0.60 -4.26 14.01
N ILE A 69 -0.24 -5.08 13.01
CA ILE A 69 -0.03 -6.53 13.20
C ILE A 69 1.11 -6.80 14.19
N TYR A 70 2.20 -6.02 14.15
CA TYR A 70 3.30 -6.18 15.10
C TYR A 70 2.88 -5.84 16.54
N VAL A 71 2.04 -4.83 16.73
CA VAL A 71 1.49 -4.50 18.05
C VAL A 71 0.61 -5.63 18.57
N GLU A 72 -0.33 -6.13 17.75
CA GLU A 72 -1.21 -7.26 18.10
C GLU A 72 -0.39 -8.50 18.46
N LEU A 73 0.61 -8.84 17.64
CA LEU A 73 1.49 -9.97 17.89
C LEU A 73 2.22 -9.85 19.24
N ARG A 74 2.70 -8.66 19.58
CA ARG A 74 3.37 -8.43 20.87
C ARG A 74 2.41 -8.53 22.06
N GLN A 75 1.16 -8.10 21.89
CA GLN A 75 0.12 -8.27 22.90
C GLN A 75 -0.21 -9.76 23.12
N GLU A 76 -0.40 -10.53 22.05
CA GLU A 76 -0.64 -11.97 22.11
C GLU A 76 0.54 -12.72 22.74
N GLN A 77 1.78 -12.38 22.37
CA GLN A 77 2.97 -12.96 22.99
C GLN A 77 3.04 -12.68 24.50
N ALA A 78 2.70 -11.46 24.93
CA ALA A 78 2.66 -11.10 26.34
C ALA A 78 1.55 -11.86 27.08
N ALA A 79 0.35 -11.96 26.49
CA ALA A 79 -0.77 -12.69 27.07
C ALA A 79 -0.46 -14.20 27.20
N HIS A 80 0.18 -14.79 26.19
CA HIS A 80 0.61 -16.18 26.21
C HIS A 80 1.65 -16.46 27.30
N LEU A 81 2.64 -15.58 27.45
CA LEU A 81 3.63 -15.70 28.53
C LEU A 81 3.00 -15.58 29.92
N ASP A 82 2.06 -14.66 30.11
CA ASP A 82 1.32 -14.50 31.36
C ASP A 82 0.49 -15.75 31.69
N GLU A 83 -0.15 -16.36 30.69
CA GLU A 83 -0.88 -17.62 30.85
C GLU A 83 0.05 -18.75 31.28
N ILE A 84 1.21 -18.89 30.64
CA ILE A 84 2.22 -19.90 31.01
C ILE A 84 2.63 -19.73 32.47
N HIS A 85 2.91 -18.50 32.91
CA HIS A 85 3.29 -18.23 34.30
C HIS A 85 2.16 -18.59 35.28
N LYS A 86 0.91 -18.28 34.95
CA LYS A 86 -0.26 -18.64 35.77
C LYS A 86 -0.41 -20.15 35.88
N ARG A 87 -0.33 -20.88 34.76
CA ARG A 87 -0.40 -22.34 34.75
C ARG A 87 0.72 -22.96 35.56
N HIS A 88 1.95 -22.49 35.38
CA HIS A 88 3.09 -23.02 36.10
C HIS A 88 2.96 -22.77 37.61
N GLY A 89 2.46 -21.59 38.01
CA GLY A 89 2.16 -21.32 39.42
C GLY A 89 1.12 -22.26 40.01
N ILE A 90 0.09 -22.65 39.25
CA ILE A 90 -0.91 -23.62 39.68
C ILE A 90 -0.31 -25.03 39.73
N GLU A 91 0.49 -25.41 38.74
CA GLU A 91 1.16 -26.71 38.67
C GLU A 91 2.07 -26.93 39.89
N LEU A 92 2.82 -25.90 40.30
CA LEU A 92 3.64 -25.95 41.52
C LEU A 92 2.79 -26.15 42.77
N LYS A 93 1.68 -25.42 42.91
CA LYS A 93 0.75 -25.60 44.04
C LYS A 93 0.12 -26.99 44.05
N LEU A 94 -0.22 -27.53 42.88
CA LEU A 94 -0.76 -28.88 42.76
C LEU A 94 0.29 -29.92 43.19
N LYS A 95 1.53 -29.81 42.70
CA LYS A 95 2.63 -30.70 43.11
C LYS A 95 2.90 -30.62 44.62
N GLU A 96 2.83 -29.42 45.19
CA GLU A 96 2.97 -29.24 46.64
C GLU A 96 1.80 -29.90 47.41
N ALA A 97 0.56 -29.74 46.93
CA ALA A 97 -0.62 -30.35 47.52
C ALA A 97 -0.61 -31.88 47.39
N GLU A 98 -0.15 -32.41 46.26
CA GLU A 98 0.04 -33.85 46.02
C GLU A 98 1.11 -34.41 46.96
N ALA A 99 2.25 -33.74 47.11
CA ALA A 99 3.29 -34.12 48.07
C ALA A 99 2.79 -34.07 49.52
N LYS A 100 1.85 -33.16 49.82
CA LYS A 100 1.20 -33.02 51.15
C LYS A 100 -0.08 -33.85 51.27
N ARG A 101 -0.45 -34.69 50.30
CA ARG A 101 -1.65 -35.51 50.41
C ARG A 101 -1.42 -36.63 51.41
N CYS A 102 -2.40 -36.86 52.29
CA CYS A 102 -2.40 -38.01 53.17
C CYS A 102 -3.03 -39.21 52.46
N ASP A 103 -2.31 -40.32 52.36
CA ASP A 103 -2.81 -41.52 51.68
C ASP A 103 -3.65 -42.44 52.58
N VAL A 104 -3.67 -42.20 53.90
CA VAL A 104 -4.39 -43.01 54.88
C VAL A 104 -5.57 -42.26 55.49
N HIS A 105 -6.59 -43.03 55.92
CA HIS A 105 -7.76 -42.51 56.59
C HIS A 105 -7.48 -42.34 58.09
N ARG A 106 -7.86 -41.19 58.66
CA ARG A 106 -7.54 -40.66 60.01
C ARG A 106 -6.16 -39.98 60.13
N CYS A 107 -6.13 -38.83 60.83
CA CYS A 107 -4.96 -37.94 60.90
C CYS A 107 -3.81 -38.48 61.75
N ASP A 108 -4.07 -39.36 62.71
CA ASP A 108 -3.10 -39.91 63.67
C ASP A 108 -2.03 -40.82 63.04
N ARG A 109 -2.23 -41.27 61.79
CA ARG A 109 -1.26 -42.13 61.06
C ARG A 109 -0.82 -41.57 59.72
N ARG A 110 -0.97 -40.25 59.51
CA ARG A 110 -0.70 -39.59 58.22
C ARG A 110 0.66 -40.00 57.62
N GLN A 111 0.63 -40.35 56.33
CA GLN A 111 1.82 -40.58 55.51
C GLN A 111 1.74 -39.71 54.25
N PRO A 112 2.81 -39.00 53.88
CA PRO A 112 4.05 -38.79 54.65
C PRO A 112 3.80 -37.99 55.95
N PRO A 113 4.67 -38.06 56.97
CA PRO A 113 4.59 -37.17 58.13
C PRO A 113 4.55 -35.70 57.70
N SER A 114 3.84 -34.86 58.44
CA SER A 114 3.81 -33.40 58.18
C SER A 114 5.01 -32.75 58.87
N ASP A 115 5.70 -31.84 58.19
CA ASP A 115 6.81 -31.04 58.77
C ASP A 115 6.34 -29.79 59.52
N TYR A 116 5.02 -29.64 59.74
CA TYR A 116 4.43 -28.63 60.63
C TYR A 116 4.27 -29.19 62.05
#